data_AF-A0A2C6AN28-F1
#
_entry.id   AF-A0A2C6AN28-F1
#
_cell.length_a   1.000
_cell.length_b   1.000
_cell.length_c   1.000
_cell.angle_alpha   90.00
_cell.angle_beta   90.00
_cell.angle_gamma   90.00
#
_symmetry.space_group_name_H-M   'P 1'
#
loop_
_entity.id
_entity.type
_entity.pdbx_description
1 polymer ?
#
loop_
_entity_poly.entity_id
_entity_poly.type
_entity_poly.pdbx_seq_one_letter_code
_entity_poly.pdbx_strand_id
1 'polypeptide(L)'
;MKTGLVLAALGAVAAAQVVTPTSAPPPLPTPTPTRQDKETPRPHPAPGTPDGPICECGYTYCASVLMKMEKAWSEEQLAEAYCKTPKAACSHGAPSSDVGSALFLCLCETAEQRVGRRLQLVCGCGRCLVVGPDYRGRCDAPCHAGPACAGSVYR
;
A
#
# COMPACT_ATOMS: atom_id res chain seq x y z
N MET A 1 37.19 -33.66 -49.12
CA MET A 1 35.75 -33.83 -48.84
C MET A 1 35.57 -35.12 -48.04
N LYS A 2 35.29 -35.05 -46.74
CA LYS A 2 34.83 -36.20 -45.95
C LYS A 2 34.19 -35.76 -44.63
N THR A 3 33.09 -36.46 -44.37
CA THR A 3 32.05 -36.42 -43.34
C THR A 3 32.49 -36.95 -41.96
N GLY A 4 31.63 -36.72 -40.95
CA GLY A 4 31.41 -37.63 -39.80
C GLY A 4 31.63 -36.97 -38.44
N LEU A 5 30.62 -36.66 -37.63
CA LEU A 5 29.69 -37.48 -36.81
C LEU A 5 30.18 -37.65 -35.36
N VAL A 6 29.19 -37.49 -34.47
CA VAL A 6 29.11 -37.35 -33.01
C VAL A 6 29.50 -38.65 -32.24
N LEU A 7 30.06 -38.55 -31.01
CA LEU A 7 29.44 -39.05 -29.74
C LEU A 7 30.35 -38.97 -28.50
N ALA A 8 29.65 -38.95 -27.36
CA ALA A 8 30.02 -38.72 -25.96
C ALA A 8 30.99 -39.72 -25.29
N ALA A 9 31.53 -39.37 -24.12
CA ALA A 9 31.29 -40.10 -22.85
C ALA A 9 32.04 -39.46 -21.65
N LEU A 10 31.39 -39.56 -20.48
CA LEU A 10 31.87 -39.19 -19.15
C LEU A 10 32.94 -40.15 -18.62
N GLY A 11 33.85 -39.66 -17.76
CA GLY A 11 34.72 -40.51 -16.93
C GLY A 11 35.47 -39.73 -15.83
N ALA A 12 35.12 -39.99 -14.57
CA ALA A 12 35.97 -39.77 -13.39
C ALA A 12 37.10 -40.82 -13.37
N VAL A 13 38.25 -40.72 -12.65
CA VAL A 13 38.46 -40.71 -11.20
C VAL A 13 39.91 -40.21 -10.87
N ALA A 14 40.09 -39.79 -9.61
CA ALA A 14 41.18 -39.06 -8.94
C ALA A 14 42.59 -39.71 -8.79
N ALA A 15 43.60 -38.88 -8.46
CA ALA A 15 44.50 -39.08 -7.30
C ALA A 15 45.42 -37.87 -6.98
N ALA A 16 45.32 -37.42 -5.72
CA ALA A 16 46.23 -36.72 -4.81
C ALA A 16 47.43 -35.87 -5.30
N GLN A 17 47.49 -34.63 -4.79
CA GLN A 17 48.73 -33.94 -4.40
C GLN A 17 48.46 -33.25 -3.05
N VAL A 18 49.19 -33.66 -2.01
CA VAL A 18 49.14 -33.09 -0.66
C VAL A 18 49.93 -31.79 -0.66
N VAL A 19 49.28 -30.69 -0.30
CA VAL A 19 49.92 -29.45 0.15
C VAL A 19 49.18 -28.97 1.41
N THR A 20 49.82 -29.09 2.56
CA THR A 20 49.50 -28.27 3.73
C THR A 20 50.40 -27.04 3.70
N PRO A 21 49.83 -25.85 3.90
CA PRO A 21 50.27 -25.14 5.11
C PRO A 21 49.15 -24.35 5.81
N THR A 22 49.25 -24.31 7.14
CA THR A 22 48.82 -23.22 8.04
C THR A 22 47.38 -22.73 7.92
N SER A 23 46.52 -23.18 8.85
CA SER A 23 45.26 -22.52 9.18
C SER A 23 45.52 -21.09 9.66
N ALA A 24 45.17 -20.10 8.84
CA ALA A 24 44.89 -18.76 9.34
C ALA A 24 43.53 -18.77 10.08
N PRO A 25 43.37 -18.03 11.19
CA PRO A 25 42.09 -17.90 11.86
C PRO A 25 41.05 -17.23 10.93
N PRO A 26 39.74 -17.52 11.08
CA PRO A 26 38.72 -16.89 10.27
C PRO A 26 38.75 -15.37 10.47
N PRO A 27 38.54 -14.57 9.41
CA PRO A 27 38.40 -13.12 9.56
C PRO A 27 37.17 -12.84 10.44
N LEU A 28 37.33 -11.95 11.41
CA LEU A 28 36.23 -11.43 12.22
C LEU A 28 35.12 -10.89 11.29
N PRO A 29 33.83 -11.07 11.63
CA PRO A 29 32.75 -10.43 10.89
C PRO A 29 32.91 -8.91 10.98
N THR A 30 33.06 -8.26 9.82
CA THR A 30 32.98 -6.80 9.69
C THR A 30 31.60 -6.36 10.19
N PRO A 31 31.48 -5.36 11.09
CA PRO A 31 30.18 -4.82 11.44
C PRO A 31 29.57 -4.22 10.17
N THR A 32 28.41 -4.75 9.78
CA THR A 32 27.54 -4.13 8.77
C THR A 32 27.33 -2.67 9.17
N PRO A 33 27.53 -1.68 8.28
CA PRO A 33 27.11 -0.32 8.58
C PRO A 33 25.60 -0.36 8.79
N THR A 34 25.16 -0.24 10.04
CA THR A 34 23.76 -0.04 10.38
C THR A 34 23.32 1.18 9.59
N ARG A 35 22.44 0.98 8.60
CA ARG A 35 21.71 2.08 7.98
C ARG A 35 21.00 2.76 9.14
N GLN A 36 21.51 3.92 9.53
CA GLN A 36 20.73 4.85 10.32
C GLN A 36 19.59 5.24 9.41
N ASP A 37 18.46 4.55 9.52
CA ASP A 37 17.19 5.14 9.11
C ASP A 37 17.13 6.46 9.87
N LYS A 38 17.41 7.53 9.14
CA LYS A 38 17.22 8.89 9.62
C LYS A 38 15.72 8.99 9.81
N GLU A 39 15.27 8.64 11.02
CA GLU A 39 13.89 8.81 11.44
C GLU A 39 13.60 10.27 11.22
N THR A 40 12.86 10.54 10.14
CA THR A 40 12.38 11.88 9.86
C THR A 40 11.55 12.24 11.08
N PRO A 41 11.84 13.34 11.79
CA PRO A 41 11.08 13.71 12.97
C PRO A 41 9.60 13.68 12.61
N ARG A 42 8.85 12.79 13.27
CA ARG A 42 7.40 12.75 13.11
C ARG A 42 6.89 14.15 13.42
N PRO A 43 6.15 14.81 12.52
CA PRO A 43 5.65 16.15 12.80
C PRO A 43 4.87 16.10 14.11
N HIS A 44 5.32 16.87 15.11
CA HIS A 44 4.52 17.02 16.31
C HIS A 44 3.17 17.60 15.89
N PRO A 45 2.04 17.04 16.38
CA PRO A 45 0.74 17.58 16.07
C PRO A 45 0.73 19.06 16.46
N ALA A 46 0.37 19.92 15.51
CA ALA A 46 0.21 21.33 15.79
C ALA A 46 -0.82 21.49 16.93
N PRO A 47 -0.64 22.48 17.84
CA PRO A 47 -1.64 22.79 18.85
C PRO A 47 -3.00 22.98 18.18
N GLY A 48 -4.00 22.16 18.57
CA GLY A 48 -5.32 22.12 17.95
C GLY A 48 -5.64 20.91 17.07
N THR A 49 -4.76 19.90 17.00
CA THR A 49 -5.08 18.65 16.28
C THR A 49 -6.18 17.88 17.02
N PRO A 50 -7.38 17.70 16.44
CA PRO A 50 -8.52 17.08 17.14
C PRO A 50 -8.22 15.66 17.63
N ASP A 51 -8.81 15.25 18.75
CA ASP A 51 -8.74 13.87 19.23
C ASP A 51 -9.57 12.93 18.35
N GLY A 52 -8.97 11.81 17.92
CA GLY A 52 -9.59 10.84 17.01
C GLY A 52 -9.07 10.90 15.56
N PRO A 53 -9.60 10.06 14.67
CA PRO A 53 -9.06 9.90 13.33
C PRO A 53 -9.22 11.17 12.50
N ILE A 54 -8.20 11.48 11.70
CA ILE A 54 -8.14 12.66 10.84
C ILE A 54 -7.67 12.28 9.44
N CYS A 55 -7.91 13.16 8.48
CA CYS A 55 -7.40 13.08 7.11
C CYS A 55 -7.04 14.48 6.61
N GLU A 56 -6.18 14.60 5.60
CA GLU A 56 -5.89 15.92 5.00
C GLU A 56 -7.02 16.33 4.08
N CYS A 57 -7.45 17.56 4.26
CA CYS A 57 -8.60 18.12 3.60
C CYS A 57 -8.45 18.15 2.06
N GLY A 58 -9.44 17.61 1.33
CA GLY A 58 -9.42 17.55 -0.13
C GLY A 58 -8.52 16.45 -0.72
N TYR A 59 -7.96 15.57 0.12
CA TYR A 59 -7.18 14.42 -0.35
C TYR A 59 -8.03 13.16 -0.49
N THR A 60 -7.68 12.36 -1.50
CA THR A 60 -8.25 11.02 -1.67
C THR A 60 -7.35 9.98 -1.04
N TYR A 61 -7.97 9.05 -0.33
CA TYR A 61 -7.28 8.00 0.42
C TYR A 61 -7.88 6.64 0.11
N CYS A 62 -7.01 5.66 -0.12
CA CYS A 62 -7.40 4.27 0.05
C CYS A 62 -7.67 4.03 1.54
N ALA A 63 -8.73 3.29 1.87
CA ALA A 63 -9.05 2.88 3.24
C ALA A 63 -7.86 2.27 3.96
N SER A 64 -7.10 1.40 3.28
CA SER A 64 -5.88 0.79 3.81
C SER A 64 -4.82 1.79 4.30
N VAL A 65 -4.79 3.01 3.75
CA VAL A 65 -3.91 4.09 4.22
C VAL A 65 -4.50 4.73 5.47
N LEU A 66 -5.79 5.05 5.46
CA LEU A 66 -6.49 5.65 6.61
C LEU A 66 -6.39 4.78 7.87
N MET A 67 -6.42 3.45 7.72
CA MET A 67 -6.23 2.48 8.81
C MET A 67 -4.79 2.42 9.33
N LYS A 68 -3.81 2.96 8.59
CA LYS A 68 -2.38 2.94 8.94
C LYS A 68 -1.84 4.33 9.30
N MET A 69 -2.68 5.36 9.33
CA MET A 69 -2.29 6.68 9.79
C MET A 69 -2.02 6.68 11.29
N GLU A 70 -1.28 7.68 11.76
CA GLU A 70 -1.00 7.84 13.20
C GLU A 70 -2.29 7.91 14.04
N LYS A 71 -3.28 8.66 13.55
CA LYS A 71 -4.66 8.60 14.07
C LYS A 71 -5.50 7.78 13.10
N ALA A 72 -5.40 6.46 13.23
CA ALA A 72 -6.02 5.50 12.34
C ALA A 72 -7.56 5.53 12.40
N TRP A 73 -8.18 5.37 11.24
CA TRP A 73 -9.60 5.09 11.11
C TRP A 73 -9.85 3.59 11.31
N SER A 74 -10.90 3.23 12.06
CA SER A 74 -11.31 1.83 12.20
C SER A 74 -12.11 1.36 10.98
N GLU A 75 -12.19 0.04 10.79
CA GLU A 75 -12.97 -0.54 9.70
C GLU A 75 -14.46 -0.17 9.81
N GLU A 76 -15.00 -0.13 11.04
CA GLU A 76 -16.38 0.25 11.32
C GLU A 76 -16.64 1.72 10.95
N GLN A 77 -15.72 2.63 11.27
CA GLN A 77 -15.83 4.04 10.91
C GLN A 77 -15.79 4.24 9.39
N LEU A 78 -14.98 3.45 8.69
CA LEU A 78 -14.90 3.48 7.23
C LEU A 78 -16.15 2.89 6.58
N ALA A 79 -16.68 1.79 7.12
CA ALA A 79 -17.93 1.19 6.65
C ALA A 79 -19.12 2.13 6.88
N GLU A 80 -19.15 2.81 8.02
CA GLU A 80 -20.14 3.84 8.32
C GLU A 80 -20.03 5.01 7.32
N ALA A 81 -18.83 5.52 7.06
CA ALA A 81 -18.62 6.58 6.04
C ALA A 81 -19.02 6.11 4.63
N TYR A 82 -18.73 4.85 4.30
CA TYR A 82 -19.16 4.23 3.04
C TYR A 82 -20.68 4.31 2.92
N CYS A 83 -21.42 3.81 3.92
CA CYS A 83 -22.87 3.69 3.83
C CYS A 83 -23.64 4.98 4.11
N LYS A 84 -23.03 5.96 4.78
CA LYS A 84 -23.58 7.31 4.89
C LYS A 84 -23.45 8.12 3.60
N THR A 85 -22.58 7.70 2.68
CA THR A 85 -22.44 8.39 1.39
C THR A 85 -23.71 8.20 0.57
N PRO A 86 -24.36 9.29 0.10
CA PRO A 86 -25.58 9.18 -0.68
C PRO A 86 -25.40 8.27 -1.89
N LYS A 87 -26.38 7.39 -2.13
CA LYS A 87 -26.38 6.42 -3.24
C LYS A 87 -25.26 5.39 -3.21
N ALA A 88 -24.49 5.29 -2.13
CA ALA A 88 -23.58 4.16 -1.95
C ALA A 88 -24.36 2.84 -1.93
N ALA A 89 -23.83 1.81 -2.58
CA ALA A 89 -24.44 0.49 -2.47
C ALA A 89 -24.11 -0.10 -1.11
N CYS A 90 -25.08 -0.01 -0.21
CA CYS A 90 -25.09 -0.71 1.05
C CYS A 90 -26.36 -1.52 1.20
N SER A 91 -26.22 -2.74 1.71
CA SER A 91 -27.34 -3.61 2.05
C SER A 91 -27.38 -3.75 3.57
N HIS A 92 -28.50 -3.40 4.20
CA HIS A 92 -28.65 -3.44 5.67
C HIS A 92 -27.53 -2.71 6.45
N GLY A 93 -26.98 -1.64 5.88
CA GLY A 93 -25.88 -0.86 6.51
C GLY A 93 -24.48 -1.44 6.31
N ALA A 94 -24.33 -2.54 5.56
CA ALA A 94 -23.04 -3.11 5.19
C ALA A 94 -22.61 -2.66 3.78
N PRO A 95 -21.33 -2.30 3.57
CA PRO A 95 -20.77 -2.02 2.24
C PRO A 95 -20.95 -3.20 1.28
N SER A 96 -21.28 -2.90 0.03
CA SER A 96 -21.40 -3.92 -1.05
C SER A 96 -20.07 -4.43 -1.58
N SER A 97 -18.96 -3.78 -1.23
CA SER A 97 -17.60 -4.17 -1.61
C SER A 97 -16.69 -4.08 -0.39
N ASP A 98 -15.48 -4.63 -0.51
CA ASP A 98 -14.49 -4.55 0.57
C ASP A 98 -14.20 -3.09 0.94
N VAL A 99 -14.39 -2.77 2.22
CA VAL A 99 -14.13 -1.43 2.74
C VAL A 99 -12.63 -1.14 2.77
N GLY A 100 -11.77 -2.14 2.96
CA GLY A 100 -10.32 -1.99 3.03
C GLY A 100 -9.68 -1.54 1.72
N SER A 101 -10.33 -1.85 0.59
CA SER A 101 -9.96 -1.40 -0.75
C SER A 101 -10.75 -0.19 -1.23
N ALA A 102 -11.67 0.38 -0.44
CA ALA A 102 -12.47 1.52 -0.88
C ALA A 102 -11.66 2.82 -0.98
N LEU A 103 -12.11 3.71 -1.87
CA LEU A 103 -11.53 5.03 -2.09
C LEU A 103 -12.43 6.11 -1.46
N PHE A 104 -11.84 6.90 -0.57
CA PHE A 104 -12.53 7.98 0.14
C PHE A 104 -11.93 9.34 -0.21
N LEU A 105 -12.74 10.39 -0.16
CA LEU A 105 -12.33 11.79 -0.16
C LEU A 105 -12.49 12.35 1.25
N CYS A 106 -11.46 13.02 1.75
CA CYS A 106 -11.55 13.78 2.99
C CYS A 106 -12.26 15.12 2.76
N LEU A 107 -13.42 15.29 3.38
CA LEU A 107 -14.21 16.52 3.28
C LEU A 107 -13.77 17.56 4.31
N CYS A 108 -13.92 18.81 3.91
CA CYS A 108 -13.71 19.99 4.73
C CYS A 108 -15.04 20.67 5.04
N GLU A 109 -15.13 21.31 6.19
CA GLU A 109 -16.24 22.23 6.51
C GLU A 109 -15.98 23.63 5.93
N THR A 110 -14.71 24.05 5.90
CA THR A 110 -14.30 25.37 5.37
C THR A 110 -13.13 25.23 4.39
N ALA A 111 -12.90 26.25 3.56
CA ALA A 111 -11.87 26.22 2.53
C ALA A 111 -10.44 26.26 3.10
N GLU A 112 -10.25 26.90 4.25
CA GLU A 112 -8.95 27.07 4.91
C GLU A 112 -8.60 25.89 5.83
N GLN A 113 -9.52 24.95 6.01
CA GLN A 113 -9.33 23.79 6.87
C GLN A 113 -8.29 22.84 6.28
N ARG A 114 -7.24 22.54 7.06
CA ARG A 114 -6.15 21.64 6.63
C ARG A 114 -6.42 20.17 6.91
N VAL A 115 -7.19 19.87 7.96
CA VAL A 115 -7.50 18.49 8.37
C VAL A 115 -9.00 18.32 8.53
N GLY A 116 -9.54 17.25 7.97
CA GLY A 116 -10.94 16.88 8.05
C GLY A 116 -11.17 15.68 8.98
N ARG A 117 -12.44 15.48 9.32
CA ARG A 117 -12.94 14.34 10.10
C ARG A 117 -14.14 13.66 9.45
N ARG A 118 -14.42 14.00 8.19
CA ARG A 118 -15.51 13.42 7.42
C ARG A 118 -14.92 12.83 6.17
N LEU A 119 -15.27 11.58 5.92
CA LEU A 119 -14.94 10.88 4.70
C LEU A 119 -16.21 10.75 3.88
N GLN A 120 -16.07 10.97 2.57
CA GLN A 120 -17.08 10.64 1.60
C GLN A 120 -16.54 9.54 0.69
N LEU A 121 -17.33 8.49 0.49
CA LEU A 121 -16.98 7.46 -0.47
C LEU A 121 -16.92 8.08 -1.86
N VAL A 122 -15.78 7.95 -2.52
CA VAL A 122 -15.68 8.20 -3.95
C VAL A 122 -16.17 6.96 -4.67
N CYS A 123 -15.66 5.79 -4.29
CA CYS A 123 -16.22 4.49 -4.69
C CYS A 123 -15.58 3.30 -3.98
N GLY A 124 -16.23 2.14 -4.04
CA GLY A 124 -15.60 0.85 -3.73
C GLY A 124 -14.67 0.41 -4.87
N CYS A 125 -13.48 -0.10 -4.54
CA CYS A 125 -12.54 -0.64 -5.53
C CYS A 125 -12.35 -2.14 -5.32
N GLY A 126 -11.97 -2.87 -6.38
CA GLY A 126 -11.41 -4.21 -6.22
C GLY A 126 -10.02 -4.12 -5.58
N ARG A 127 -9.20 -3.19 -6.07
CA ARG A 127 -7.96 -2.77 -5.41
C ARG A 127 -7.81 -1.25 -5.46
N CYS A 128 -7.28 -0.67 -4.40
CA CYS A 128 -6.94 0.74 -4.36
C CYS A 128 -5.41 0.91 -4.39
N LEU A 129 -4.95 1.74 -5.31
CA LEU A 129 -3.55 2.02 -5.59
C LEU A 129 -3.16 3.35 -4.97
N VAL A 130 -1.95 3.37 -4.41
CA VAL A 130 -1.28 4.54 -3.85
C VAL A 130 0.07 4.62 -4.54
N VAL A 131 0.10 5.24 -5.70
CA VAL A 131 1.28 5.28 -6.59
C VAL A 131 1.70 6.71 -6.87
N GLY A 132 3.00 6.91 -7.15
CA GLY A 132 3.54 8.22 -7.48
C GLY A 132 2.95 8.82 -8.77
N PRO A 133 3.12 10.13 -9.00
CA PRO A 133 4.01 11.03 -8.24
C PRO A 133 3.37 11.65 -6.99
N ASP A 134 2.05 11.63 -6.86
CA ASP A 134 1.31 12.34 -5.81
C ASP A 134 0.77 11.43 -4.70
N TYR A 135 0.91 10.10 -4.84
CA TYR A 135 0.53 9.10 -3.83
C TYR A 135 -0.91 9.24 -3.32
N ARG A 136 -1.80 9.78 -4.16
CA ARG A 136 -3.23 9.86 -3.88
C ARG A 136 -3.89 8.52 -4.19
N GLY A 137 -4.89 8.16 -3.38
CA GLY A 137 -5.65 6.93 -3.61
C GLY A 137 -6.40 6.98 -4.93
N ARG A 138 -6.38 5.87 -5.68
CA ARG A 138 -7.13 5.65 -6.93
C ARG A 138 -7.51 4.18 -7.05
N CYS A 139 -8.68 3.83 -7.59
CA CYS A 139 -8.93 2.43 -7.93
C CYS A 139 -8.05 2.00 -9.11
N ASP A 140 -7.64 0.73 -9.14
CA ASP A 140 -6.89 0.15 -10.26
C ASP A 140 -7.75 -0.09 -11.52
N ALA A 141 -9.05 -0.20 -11.33
CA ALA A 141 -10.07 -0.40 -12.35
C ALA A 141 -11.23 0.58 -12.10
N PRO A 142 -12.18 0.70 -13.05
CA PRO A 142 -13.41 1.46 -12.81
C PRO A 142 -14.08 1.03 -11.50
N CYS A 143 -14.60 2.02 -10.79
CA CYS A 143 -15.28 1.85 -9.51
C CYS A 143 -16.33 0.72 -9.54
N HIS A 144 -16.46 -0.02 -8.45
CA HIS A 144 -17.63 -0.84 -8.21
C HIS A 144 -18.81 0.10 -8.01
N ALA A 145 -19.50 0.33 -9.12
CA ALA A 145 -20.75 1.03 -9.11
C ALA A 145 -21.72 0.19 -8.28
N GLY A 146 -22.24 0.76 -7.19
CA GLY A 146 -23.54 0.34 -6.72
C GLY A 146 -24.57 0.43 -7.86
N PRO A 147 -25.77 -0.15 -7.72
CA PRO A 147 -26.84 0.01 -8.70
C PRO A 147 -27.10 1.47 -9.12
N ALA A 148 -26.72 2.43 -8.27
CA ALA A 148 -26.83 3.86 -8.52
C ALA A 148 -25.70 4.51 -9.36
N CYS A 149 -24.58 3.81 -9.62
CA CYS A 149 -23.44 4.34 -10.40
C CYS A 149 -23.27 3.62 -11.75
N ALA A 150 -24.07 2.59 -12.05
CA ALA A 150 -24.03 1.84 -13.31
C ALA A 150 -24.46 2.68 -14.54
N GLY A 151 -24.79 3.96 -14.35
CA GLY A 151 -25.23 4.89 -15.39
C GLY A 151 -24.41 6.17 -15.54
N SER A 152 -23.38 6.43 -14.73
CA SER A 152 -22.53 7.63 -14.88
C SER A 152 -21.33 7.36 -15.78
N VAL A 153 -21.62 6.89 -16.99
CA VAL A 153 -20.75 7.20 -18.13
C VAL A 153 -20.94 8.70 -18.36
N TYR A 154 -19.88 9.49 -18.18
CA TYR A 154 -19.85 10.89 -18.58
C TYR A 154 -20.46 11.04 -19.99
N ARG A 155 -21.63 11.69 -20.06
CA ARG A 155 -22.14 12.38 -21.24
C ARG A 155 -22.38 13.83 -20.86
#